data_AF-A0A968LDT6-F1
#
_entry.id   AF-A0A968LDT6-F1
#
_cell.length_a   1.000
_cell.length_b   1.000
_cell.length_c   1.000
_cell.angle_alpha   90.00
_cell.angle_beta   90.00
_cell.angle_gamma   90.00
#
_symmetry.space_group_name_H-M   'P 1'
#
loop_
_entity.id
_entity.type
_entity.pdbx_description
1 polymer ?
#
loop_
_entity_poly.entity_id
_entity_poly.type
_entity_poly.pdbx_seq_one_letter_code
_entity_poly.pdbx_strand_id
1 'polypeptide(L)'
;NASNTLQTLLKLRVIPIVNENDTVAVDELLRFGDNDTLSALVAGLVQADWLFLLTDVDRLYSADPRTQPDAQPIAQVESMEQLTLLKVNAGDRGSPWGTGGMATKLSAAAIATDAGVRTVITQGKTPANIPRILAGEPIGTQFQPHPQPHNARKHWIAHALVPAGKLVLDEGAVNAITQLGKSLLAAGITAVEGHFQSQEAVSFYNAAGEEIARGLVNYSSEELQQIQGKQSEEIATVLGYAGAETVVHRDNLVITG
;
A
#
# COMPACT_ATOMS: atom_id res chain seq x y z
N ASN A 1 3.27 8.42 -9.98
CA ASN A 1 4.36 8.24 -10.97
C ASN A 1 4.97 6.83 -10.97
N ALA A 2 5.47 6.30 -9.84
CA ALA A 2 6.12 4.98 -9.78
C ALA A 2 5.30 3.80 -10.33
N SER A 3 3.98 3.77 -10.09
CA SER A 3 3.09 2.71 -10.61
C SER A 3 3.04 2.65 -12.13
N ASN A 4 2.88 3.79 -12.80
CA ASN A 4 2.84 3.82 -14.26
C ASN A 4 4.18 3.40 -14.88
N THR A 5 5.31 3.81 -14.28
CA THR A 5 6.64 3.39 -14.73
C THR A 5 6.80 1.87 -14.63
N LEU A 6 6.52 1.30 -13.46
CA LEU A 6 6.64 -0.15 -13.24
C LEU A 6 5.72 -0.95 -14.16
N GLN A 7 4.45 -0.53 -14.30
CA GLN A 7 3.52 -1.18 -15.22
C GLN A 7 3.97 -1.09 -16.69
N THR A 8 4.55 0.04 -17.09
CA THR A 8 5.06 0.22 -18.46
C THR A 8 6.27 -0.68 -18.72
N LEU A 9 7.21 -0.76 -17.77
CA LEU A 9 8.36 -1.67 -17.85
C LEU A 9 7.91 -3.13 -17.99
N LEU A 10 6.94 -3.56 -17.19
CA LEU A 10 6.37 -4.91 -17.26
C LEU A 10 5.67 -5.18 -18.61
N LYS A 11 4.92 -4.21 -19.15
CA LYS A 11 4.31 -4.30 -20.50
C LYS A 11 5.36 -4.46 -21.60
N LEU A 12 6.53 -3.84 -21.42
CA LEU A 12 7.68 -3.97 -22.32
C LEU A 12 8.51 -5.24 -22.08
N ARG A 13 8.07 -6.14 -21.20
CA ARG A 13 8.77 -7.37 -20.79
C ARG A 13 10.15 -7.12 -20.16
N VAL A 14 10.33 -5.95 -19.55
CA VAL A 14 11.51 -5.65 -18.74
C VAL A 14 11.28 -6.17 -17.32
N ILE A 15 12.33 -6.68 -16.67
CA ILE A 15 12.31 -7.07 -15.26
C ILE A 15 12.79 -5.88 -14.43
N PRO A 16 11.89 -5.16 -13.73
CA PRO A 16 12.30 -4.03 -12.89
C PRO A 16 13.02 -4.54 -11.64
N ILE A 17 14.15 -3.90 -11.31
CA ILE A 17 14.88 -4.12 -10.06
C ILE A 17 14.65 -2.89 -9.19
N VAL A 18 14.02 -3.08 -8.03
CA VAL A 18 13.69 -2.00 -7.10
C VAL A 18 14.52 -2.19 -5.83
N ASN A 19 15.08 -1.11 -5.31
CA ASN A 19 15.78 -1.07 -4.04
C ASN A 19 15.47 0.27 -3.34
N GLU A 20 15.66 0.32 -2.04
CA GLU A 20 15.64 1.59 -1.31
C GLU A 20 16.79 2.50 -1.81
N ASN A 21 16.54 3.81 -1.85
CA ASN A 21 17.53 4.78 -2.29
C ASN A 21 18.30 5.33 -1.08
N ASP A 22 19.31 4.57 -0.65
CA ASP A 22 20.12 4.84 0.54
C ASP A 22 20.89 6.19 0.53
N THR A 23 20.91 6.91 -0.59
CA THR A 23 21.78 8.09 -0.79
C THR A 23 21.11 9.46 -0.62
N VAL A 24 19.78 9.53 -0.55
CA VAL A 24 19.03 10.82 -0.58
C VAL A 24 18.14 11.04 0.65
N ALA A 25 18.09 10.11 1.59
CA ALA A 25 17.31 10.24 2.83
C ALA A 25 18.01 11.13 3.86
N VAL A 26 18.10 12.42 3.56
CA VAL A 26 18.35 13.46 4.57
C VAL A 26 16.98 13.81 5.16
N ASP A 27 16.49 12.98 6.09
CA ASP A 27 15.61 13.37 7.19
C ASP A 27 15.07 12.14 7.91
N GLU A 28 15.09 12.21 9.24
CA GLU A 28 14.87 11.12 10.19
C GLU A 28 13.40 10.62 10.27
N LEU A 29 12.58 10.87 9.23
CA LEU A 29 11.12 10.61 9.18
C LEU A 29 10.67 9.57 8.14
N LEU A 30 11.50 9.18 7.18
CA LEU A 30 11.19 8.20 6.13
C LEU A 30 12.19 7.03 6.13
N ARG A 31 12.42 6.42 7.29
CA ARG A 31 13.03 5.08 7.29
C ARG A 31 11.97 4.07 6.84
N PHE A 32 11.91 3.78 5.54
CA PHE A 32 11.32 2.54 5.05
C PHE A 32 12.27 1.38 5.39
N GLY A 33 12.59 1.21 6.67
CA GLY A 33 13.79 0.51 7.15
C GLY A 33 13.87 -1.00 6.93
N ASP A 34 13.14 -1.57 5.97
CA ASP A 34 13.33 -2.93 5.48
C ASP A 34 12.79 -3.10 4.04
N ASN A 35 13.60 -3.71 3.17
CA ASN A 35 13.21 -4.14 1.81
C ASN A 35 12.00 -5.09 1.82
N ASP A 36 11.75 -5.80 2.93
CA ASP A 36 10.52 -6.58 3.12
C ASP A 36 9.28 -5.69 2.96
N THR A 37 9.25 -4.52 3.62
CA THR A 37 8.13 -3.57 3.54
C THR A 37 8.03 -2.95 2.14
N LEU A 38 9.18 -2.55 1.57
CA LEU A 38 9.22 -2.02 0.20
C LEU A 38 8.65 -3.04 -0.81
N SER A 39 9.00 -4.31 -0.67
CA SER A 39 8.52 -5.37 -1.56
C SER A 39 6.99 -5.53 -1.49
N ALA A 40 6.40 -5.44 -0.30
CA ALA A 40 4.95 -5.48 -0.10
C ALA A 40 4.24 -4.28 -0.73
N LEU A 41 4.81 -3.08 -0.56
CA LEU A 41 4.30 -1.86 -1.18
C LEU A 41 4.35 -1.93 -2.70
N VAL A 42 5.46 -2.38 -3.26
CA VAL A 42 5.63 -2.56 -4.71
C VAL A 42 4.63 -3.60 -5.23
N ALA A 43 4.46 -4.73 -4.53
CA ALA A 43 3.53 -5.79 -4.91
C ALA A 43 2.08 -5.28 -4.96
N GLY A 44 1.63 -4.52 -3.95
CA GLY A 44 0.31 -3.89 -3.95
C GLY A 44 0.15 -2.85 -5.07
N LEU A 45 1.20 -2.07 -5.34
CA LEU A 45 1.19 -1.01 -6.34
C LEU A 45 1.14 -1.53 -7.78
N VAL A 46 1.76 -2.69 -8.06
CA VAL A 46 1.68 -3.36 -9.37
C VAL A 46 0.52 -4.36 -9.46
N GLN A 47 -0.25 -4.54 -8.39
CA GLN A 47 -1.31 -5.55 -8.29
C GLN A 47 -0.79 -6.96 -8.58
N ALA A 48 0.32 -7.33 -7.95
CA ALA A 48 0.92 -8.64 -8.12
C ALA A 48 -0.01 -9.75 -7.63
N ASP A 49 -0.02 -10.89 -8.32
CA ASP A 49 -0.73 -12.07 -7.84
C ASP A 49 -0.02 -12.69 -6.62
N TRP A 50 1.30 -12.62 -6.61
CA TRP A 50 2.16 -13.25 -5.61
C TRP A 50 3.30 -12.33 -5.16
N LEU A 51 3.62 -12.39 -3.87
CA LEU A 51 4.84 -11.86 -3.25
C LEU A 51 5.60 -13.02 -2.61
N PHE A 52 6.88 -13.17 -2.97
CA PHE A 52 7.77 -14.18 -2.38
C PHE A 52 8.81 -13.50 -1.50
N LEU A 53 8.72 -13.74 -0.20
CA LEU A 53 9.72 -13.33 0.80
C LEU A 53 10.71 -14.48 1.00
N LEU A 54 11.87 -14.36 0.35
CA LEU A 54 12.93 -15.37 0.40
C LEU A 54 13.82 -15.13 1.62
N THR A 55 13.81 -16.05 2.58
CA THR A 55 14.52 -15.93 3.85
C THR A 55 15.45 -17.11 4.12
N ASP A 56 16.21 -17.04 5.21
CA ASP A 56 17.08 -18.11 5.69
C ASP A 56 16.32 -19.31 6.29
N VAL A 57 15.14 -19.05 6.89
CA VAL A 57 14.21 -20.06 7.40
C VAL A 57 13.33 -20.66 6.30
N ASP A 58 12.87 -21.89 6.49
CA ASP A 58 12.07 -22.58 5.47
C ASP A 58 10.58 -22.24 5.54
N ARG A 59 10.06 -21.92 6.73
CA ARG A 59 8.66 -21.59 7.03
C ARG A 59 8.53 -20.91 8.40
N LEU A 60 7.34 -20.40 8.68
CA LEU A 60 6.93 -19.91 10.00
C LEU A 60 6.59 -21.09 10.93
N TYR A 61 6.91 -20.95 12.22
CA TYR A 61 6.63 -21.93 13.26
C TYR A 61 5.80 -21.29 14.38
N SER A 62 5.03 -22.09 15.11
CA SER A 62 4.21 -21.64 16.24
C SER A 62 5.05 -21.06 17.40
N ALA A 63 6.31 -21.50 17.52
CA ALA A 63 7.30 -21.01 18.46
C ALA A 63 8.71 -21.18 17.85
N ASP A 64 9.76 -20.66 18.49
CA ASP A 64 11.13 -20.88 18.00
C ASP A 64 11.53 -22.35 18.17
N PRO A 65 11.71 -23.13 17.08
CA PRO A 65 12.02 -24.56 17.16
C PRO A 65 13.37 -24.85 17.83
N ARG A 66 14.25 -23.84 17.97
CA ARG A 66 15.52 -23.98 18.70
C ARG A 66 15.33 -23.98 20.22
N THR A 67 14.25 -23.38 20.71
CA THR A 67 13.94 -23.27 22.15
C THR A 67 12.76 -24.13 22.57
N GLN A 68 11.83 -24.39 21.65
CA GLN A 68 10.66 -25.23 21.87
C GLN A 68 10.62 -26.35 20.81
N PRO A 69 10.99 -27.58 21.18
CA PRO A 69 10.96 -28.72 20.27
C PRO A 69 9.57 -29.05 19.71
N ASP A 70 8.52 -28.66 20.43
CA ASP A 70 7.11 -28.88 20.04
C ASP A 70 6.59 -27.80 19.07
N ALA A 71 7.45 -26.90 18.58
CA ALA A 71 7.08 -25.87 17.62
C ALA A 71 6.53 -26.49 16.33
N GLN A 72 5.28 -26.19 16.01
CA GLN A 72 4.62 -26.74 14.83
C GLN A 72 4.80 -25.83 13.62
N PRO A 73 5.06 -26.41 12.43
CA PRO A 73 5.20 -25.65 11.20
C PRO A 73 3.83 -25.12 10.74
N ILE A 74 3.79 -23.84 10.36
CA ILE A 74 2.59 -23.19 9.82
C ILE A 74 2.67 -23.21 8.30
N ALA A 75 1.83 -24.02 7.66
CA ALA A 75 1.79 -24.12 6.20
C ALA A 75 0.97 -23.00 5.55
N GLN A 76 -0.13 -22.59 6.21
CA GLN A 76 -1.08 -21.63 5.68
C GLN A 76 -1.59 -20.70 6.78
N VAL A 77 -1.75 -19.42 6.41
CA VAL A 77 -2.33 -18.36 7.22
C VAL A 77 -3.49 -17.75 6.43
N GLU A 78 -4.70 -17.81 6.97
CA GLU A 78 -5.90 -17.27 6.33
C GLU A 78 -6.15 -15.80 6.71
N SER A 79 -5.76 -15.41 7.92
CA SER A 79 -5.82 -14.04 8.39
C SER A 79 -4.68 -13.72 9.34
N MET A 80 -4.25 -12.46 9.39
CA MET A 80 -3.22 -12.03 10.36
C MET A 80 -3.72 -12.16 11.80
N GLU A 81 -5.03 -12.07 12.05
CA GLU A 81 -5.65 -12.34 13.35
C GLU A 81 -5.37 -13.76 13.84
N GLN A 82 -5.33 -14.73 12.91
CA GLN A 82 -4.98 -16.11 13.21
C GLN A 82 -3.58 -16.22 13.82
N LEU A 83 -2.61 -15.41 13.38
CA LEU A 83 -1.25 -15.41 13.92
C LEU A 83 -1.17 -14.84 15.34
N THR A 84 -1.94 -13.78 15.60
CA THR A 84 -2.09 -13.22 16.95
C THR A 84 -2.71 -14.23 17.91
N LEU A 85 -3.74 -14.96 17.46
CA LEU A 85 -4.40 -16.03 18.22
C LEU A 85 -3.49 -17.25 18.46
N LEU A 86 -2.63 -17.58 17.49
CA LEU A 86 -1.66 -18.66 17.59
C LEU A 86 -0.49 -18.33 18.54
N LYS A 87 -0.50 -17.18 19.22
CA LYS A 87 0.61 -16.68 20.04
C LYS A 87 1.94 -16.74 19.30
N VAL A 88 1.91 -16.51 17.98
CA VAL A 88 3.12 -16.26 17.21
C VAL A 88 3.59 -14.87 17.61
N ASN A 89 4.14 -14.79 18.82
CA ASN A 89 4.81 -13.61 19.31
C ASN A 89 6.04 -13.47 18.42
N ALA A 90 6.00 -12.54 17.48
CA ALA A 90 7.18 -11.94 16.90
C ALA A 90 7.91 -11.17 18.01
N GLY A 91 8.45 -11.92 18.98
CA GLY A 91 9.21 -11.55 20.18
C GLY A 91 8.95 -10.16 20.77
N ASP A 92 8.42 -10.12 21.99
CA ASP A 92 8.81 -9.06 22.92
C ASP A 92 10.33 -8.92 22.94
N ARG A 93 10.80 -7.67 22.97
CA ARG A 93 12.22 -7.26 23.01
C ARG A 93 13.02 -8.14 23.98
N GLY A 94 13.65 -9.20 23.48
CA GLY A 94 14.49 -10.07 24.32
C GLY A 94 14.61 -11.54 23.92
N SER A 95 13.80 -12.08 23.00
CA SER A 95 14.04 -13.44 22.49
C SER A 95 15.20 -13.47 21.48
N PRO A 96 15.84 -14.62 21.20
CA PRO A 96 16.88 -14.74 20.17
C PRO A 96 16.43 -14.37 18.75
N TRP A 97 15.11 -14.19 18.55
CA TRP A 97 14.46 -13.68 17.34
C TRP A 97 14.20 -12.16 17.37
N GLY A 98 14.58 -11.47 18.45
CA GLY A 98 14.51 -10.01 18.62
C GLY A 98 15.51 -9.22 17.76
N THR A 99 15.81 -9.70 16.55
CA THR A 99 16.59 -9.01 15.53
C THR A 99 15.78 -8.81 14.26
N GLY A 100 14.60 -8.18 14.38
CA GLY A 100 13.88 -7.49 13.29
C GLY A 100 13.28 -8.33 12.16
N GLY A 101 13.99 -9.33 11.63
CA GLY A 101 13.73 -9.88 10.29
C GLY A 101 12.45 -10.69 10.13
N MET A 102 11.96 -11.39 11.15
CA MET A 102 10.67 -12.09 11.05
C MET A 102 9.48 -11.17 11.35
N ALA A 103 9.67 -10.19 12.23
CA ALA A 103 8.65 -9.18 12.51
C ALA A 103 8.37 -8.33 11.25
N THR A 104 9.43 -7.93 10.53
CA THR A 104 9.31 -7.19 9.28
C THR A 104 8.70 -8.02 8.16
N LYS A 105 8.99 -9.33 8.05
CA LYS A 105 8.34 -10.23 7.10
C LYS A 105 6.85 -10.43 7.38
N LEU A 106 6.47 -10.55 8.66
CA LEU A 106 5.06 -10.64 9.04
C LEU A 106 4.33 -9.32 8.77
N SER A 107 4.98 -8.18 9.01
CA SER A 107 4.45 -6.86 8.65
C SER A 107 4.26 -6.71 7.14
N ALA A 108 5.28 -7.09 6.35
CA ALA A 108 5.21 -7.10 4.90
C ALA A 108 4.12 -8.03 4.36
N ALA A 109 4.01 -9.24 4.93
CA ALA A 109 2.96 -10.18 4.59
C ALA A 109 1.57 -9.58 4.87
N ALA A 110 1.37 -8.92 6.02
CA ALA A 110 0.11 -8.24 6.33
C ALA A 110 -0.24 -7.17 5.30
N ILE A 111 0.71 -6.28 4.98
CA ILE A 111 0.52 -5.21 3.99
C ILE A 111 0.14 -5.77 2.63
N ALA A 112 0.84 -6.83 2.19
CA ALA A 112 0.62 -7.46 0.90
C ALA A 112 -0.71 -8.24 0.85
N THR A 113 -1.03 -9.01 1.90
CA THR A 113 -2.29 -9.78 1.95
C THR A 113 -3.50 -8.88 2.04
N ASP A 114 -3.39 -7.77 2.77
CA ASP A 114 -4.40 -6.74 2.75
C ASP A 114 -4.59 -6.28 1.30
N ALA A 115 -3.51 -5.86 0.63
CA ALA A 115 -3.53 -5.38 -0.76
C ALA A 115 -4.03 -6.42 -1.80
N GLY A 116 -4.41 -7.63 -1.38
CA GLY A 116 -4.94 -8.69 -2.23
C GLY A 116 -3.89 -9.60 -2.82
N VAL A 117 -2.64 -9.48 -2.36
CA VAL A 117 -1.50 -10.24 -2.86
C VAL A 117 -1.30 -11.49 -2.02
N ARG A 118 -1.21 -12.67 -2.66
CA ARG A 118 -0.79 -13.90 -1.97
C ARG A 118 0.67 -13.77 -1.57
N THR A 119 0.97 -13.89 -0.29
CA THR A 119 2.37 -13.78 0.18
C THR A 119 2.90 -15.14 0.61
N VAL A 120 4.17 -15.42 0.32
CA VAL A 120 4.82 -16.67 0.72
C VAL A 120 6.16 -16.37 1.38
N ILE A 121 6.36 -16.93 2.57
CA ILE A 121 7.68 -16.98 3.21
C ILE A 121 8.28 -18.36 2.93
N THR A 122 9.45 -18.39 2.29
CA THR A 122 10.15 -19.64 1.98
C THR A 122 11.66 -19.46 1.94
N GLN A 123 12.40 -20.57 1.87
CA GLN A 123 13.85 -20.55 1.93
C GLN A 123 14.48 -20.01 0.64
N GLY A 124 15.25 -18.93 0.74
CA GLY A 124 15.98 -18.33 -0.38
C GLY A 124 17.12 -19.20 -0.93
N LYS A 125 17.61 -20.18 -0.16
CA LYS A 125 18.61 -21.16 -0.63
C LYS A 125 18.07 -22.14 -1.66
N THR A 126 16.74 -22.27 -1.77
CA THR A 126 16.09 -23.19 -2.70
C THR A 126 15.08 -22.48 -3.60
N PRO A 127 15.51 -21.59 -4.53
CA PRO A 127 14.60 -20.85 -5.42
C PRO A 127 13.79 -21.77 -6.36
N ALA A 128 14.26 -22.99 -6.59
CA ALA A 128 13.55 -24.02 -7.36
C ALA A 128 12.19 -24.42 -6.76
N ASN A 129 11.91 -23.99 -5.52
CA ASN A 129 10.61 -24.17 -4.90
C ASN A 129 9.54 -23.20 -5.43
N ILE A 130 9.90 -22.06 -6.04
CA ILE A 130 8.92 -21.07 -6.51
C ILE A 130 7.93 -21.70 -7.51
N PRO A 131 8.35 -22.41 -8.58
CA PRO A 131 7.41 -23.07 -9.50
C PRO A 131 6.54 -24.13 -8.82
N ARG A 132 7.06 -24.83 -7.80
CA ARG A 132 6.34 -25.86 -7.05
C ARG A 132 5.26 -25.25 -6.15
N ILE A 133 5.56 -24.12 -5.52
CA ILE A 133 4.60 -23.33 -4.75
C ILE A 133 3.49 -22.82 -5.67
N LEU A 134 3.85 -22.30 -6.85
CA LEU A 134 2.87 -21.86 -7.86
C LEU A 134 2.00 -23.01 -8.37
N ALA A 135 2.50 -24.26 -8.35
CA ALA A 135 1.74 -25.47 -8.67
C ALA A 135 0.84 -25.96 -7.52
N GLY A 136 0.87 -25.30 -6.35
CA GLY A 136 0.01 -25.61 -5.19
C GLY A 136 0.65 -26.52 -4.14
N GLU A 137 1.96 -26.78 -4.21
CA GLU A 137 2.64 -27.54 -3.16
C GLU A 137 2.72 -26.74 -1.84
N PRO A 138 2.51 -27.37 -0.67
CA PRO A 138 2.53 -26.70 0.64
C PRO A 138 3.97 -26.48 1.14
N ILE A 139 4.75 -25.75 0.35
CA ILE A 139 6.14 -25.38 0.66
C ILE A 139 6.16 -23.98 1.24
N GLY A 140 6.89 -23.82 2.35
CA GLY A 140 6.93 -22.56 3.10
C GLY A 140 5.65 -22.28 3.86
N THR A 141 5.42 -21.01 4.16
CA THR A 141 4.19 -20.51 4.76
C THR A 141 3.48 -19.60 3.76
N GLN A 142 2.25 -19.95 3.41
CA GLN A 142 1.43 -19.21 2.46
C GLN A 142 0.38 -18.37 3.20
N PHE A 143 0.36 -17.09 2.91
CA PHE A 143 -0.60 -16.13 3.45
C PHE A 143 -1.65 -15.86 2.38
N GLN A 144 -2.91 -16.16 2.70
CA GLN A 144 -4.01 -15.92 1.80
C GLN A 144 -4.36 -14.43 1.77
N PRO A 145 -4.69 -13.88 0.59
CA PRO A 145 -5.10 -12.50 0.46
C PRO A 145 -6.44 -12.31 1.15
N HIS A 146 -6.65 -11.10 1.67
CA HIS A 146 -7.91 -10.75 2.28
C HIS A 146 -9.05 -10.88 1.25
N PRO A 147 -10.21 -11.48 1.58
CA PRO A 147 -11.30 -11.70 0.64
C PRO A 147 -11.93 -10.41 0.08
N GLN A 148 -11.57 -9.24 0.64
CA GLN A 148 -11.97 -7.92 0.17
C GLN A 148 -10.75 -7.01 -0.09
N PRO A 149 -9.99 -7.23 -1.17
CA PRO A 149 -8.71 -6.54 -1.42
C PRO A 149 -8.88 -5.07 -1.82
N HIS A 150 -10.05 -4.69 -2.35
CA HIS A 150 -10.35 -3.30 -2.70
C HIS A 150 -10.31 -2.36 -1.47
N ASN A 151 -10.60 -2.90 -0.27
CA ASN A 151 -10.50 -2.13 0.96
C ASN A 151 -9.06 -1.86 1.37
N ALA A 152 -8.09 -2.65 0.93
CA ALA A 152 -6.72 -2.48 1.38
C ALA A 152 -5.90 -1.47 0.61
N ARG A 153 -6.15 -1.28 -0.70
CA ARG A 153 -5.65 -0.08 -1.39
C ARG A 153 -6.17 1.17 -0.68
N LYS A 154 -7.43 1.12 -0.24
CA LYS A 154 -8.02 2.18 0.59
C LYS A 154 -7.37 2.25 1.98
N HIS A 155 -7.15 1.14 2.68
CA HIS A 155 -6.44 1.15 3.96
C HIS A 155 -5.01 1.69 3.83
N TRP A 156 -4.32 1.40 2.72
CA TRP A 156 -3.00 1.95 2.42
C TRP A 156 -3.03 3.47 2.27
N ILE A 157 -4.00 3.99 1.52
CA ILE A 157 -4.21 5.45 1.40
C ILE A 157 -4.61 6.08 2.74
N ALA A 158 -5.39 5.39 3.56
CA ALA A 158 -5.80 5.90 4.87
C ALA A 158 -4.67 5.90 5.92
N HIS A 159 -3.83 4.86 5.93
CA HIS A 159 -2.93 4.57 7.06
C HIS A 159 -1.44 4.60 6.76
N ALA A 160 -1.01 4.37 5.51
CA ALA A 160 0.42 4.28 5.18
C ALA A 160 1.00 5.57 4.58
N LEU A 161 0.15 6.45 4.08
CA LEU A 161 0.57 7.71 3.47
C LEU A 161 0.39 8.87 4.45
N VAL A 162 1.48 9.61 4.68
CA VAL A 162 1.42 10.90 5.37
C VAL A 162 0.84 11.93 4.39
N PRO A 163 -0.29 12.57 4.68
CA PRO A 163 -0.86 13.57 3.79
C PRO A 163 0.09 14.75 3.60
N ALA A 164 0.42 15.06 2.35
CA ALA A 164 1.31 16.17 1.98
C ALA A 164 0.56 17.53 1.92
N GLY A 165 -0.78 17.49 1.84
CA GLY A 165 -1.61 18.68 1.80
C GLY A 165 -3.08 18.42 2.11
N LYS A 166 -3.88 19.48 1.96
CA LYS A 166 -5.30 19.50 2.29
C LYS A 166 -6.12 20.11 1.17
N LEU A 167 -7.27 19.51 0.89
CA LEU A 167 -8.30 20.08 0.02
C LEU A 167 -9.54 20.37 0.86
N VAL A 168 -10.07 21.57 0.75
CA VAL A 168 -11.38 21.91 1.32
C VAL A 168 -12.42 21.70 0.23
N LEU A 169 -13.48 20.96 0.56
CA LEU A 169 -14.52 20.55 -0.36
C LEU A 169 -15.83 21.27 -0.05
N ASP A 170 -16.64 21.48 -1.09
CA ASP A 170 -18.03 21.92 -0.90
C ASP A 170 -18.92 20.76 -0.41
N GLU A 171 -20.14 21.08 0.05
CA GLU A 171 -21.08 20.06 0.53
C GLU A 171 -21.50 19.06 -0.56
N GLY A 172 -21.55 19.49 -1.82
CA GLY A 172 -21.92 18.62 -2.93
C GLY A 172 -20.89 17.52 -3.18
N ALA A 173 -19.61 17.86 -3.12
CA ALA A 173 -18.48 16.97 -3.24
C ALA A 173 -18.34 16.06 -2.02
N VAL A 174 -18.51 16.60 -0.81
CA VAL A 174 -18.55 15.80 0.42
C VAL A 174 -19.64 14.73 0.33
N ASN A 175 -20.85 15.11 -0.11
CA ASN A 175 -21.97 14.17 -0.26
C ASN A 175 -21.73 13.15 -1.39
N ALA A 176 -21.18 13.60 -2.53
CA ALA A 176 -20.82 12.71 -3.64
C ALA A 176 -19.77 11.67 -3.26
N ILE A 177 -18.82 12.03 -2.41
CA ILE A 177 -17.77 11.13 -1.91
C ILE A 177 -18.34 10.17 -0.87
N THR A 178 -19.02 10.69 0.16
CA THR A 178 -19.45 9.92 1.33
C THR A 178 -20.66 9.02 1.06
N GLN A 179 -21.67 9.53 0.37
CA GLN A 179 -22.94 8.81 0.17
C GLN A 179 -23.00 8.07 -1.18
N LEU A 180 -22.37 8.63 -2.22
CA LEU A 180 -22.48 8.09 -3.59
C LEU A 180 -21.23 7.35 -4.08
N GLY A 181 -20.13 7.39 -3.33
CA GLY A 181 -18.87 6.71 -3.70
C GLY A 181 -18.29 7.18 -5.04
N LYS A 182 -18.48 8.46 -5.38
CA LYS A 182 -18.00 9.06 -6.63
C LYS A 182 -16.58 9.61 -6.49
N SER A 183 -15.94 9.83 -7.64
CA SER A 183 -14.64 10.50 -7.75
C SER A 183 -14.77 11.99 -7.41
N LEU A 184 -13.68 12.59 -6.91
CA LEU A 184 -13.59 14.04 -6.69
C LEU A 184 -13.31 14.74 -8.03
N LEU A 185 -14.13 15.75 -8.34
CA LEU A 185 -13.96 16.64 -9.48
C LEU A 185 -13.43 18.01 -9.02
N ALA A 186 -12.76 18.73 -9.92
CA ALA A 186 -12.21 20.05 -9.63
C ALA A 186 -13.29 21.08 -9.22
N ALA A 187 -14.50 20.94 -9.77
CA ALA A 187 -15.66 21.77 -9.44
C ALA A 187 -16.02 21.75 -7.94
N GLY A 188 -15.72 20.65 -7.25
CA GLY A 188 -16.06 20.45 -5.84
C GLY A 188 -15.02 20.94 -4.84
N ILE A 189 -13.92 21.54 -5.31
CA ILE A 189 -12.80 22.03 -4.49
C ILE A 189 -12.98 23.52 -4.26
N THR A 190 -13.03 23.93 -2.99
CA THR A 190 -13.18 25.34 -2.58
C THR A 190 -11.85 25.99 -2.19
N ALA A 191 -10.92 25.21 -1.64
CA ALA A 191 -9.57 25.67 -1.33
C ALA A 191 -8.55 24.53 -1.40
N VAL A 192 -7.30 24.90 -1.70
CA VAL A 192 -6.14 24.00 -1.76
C VAL A 192 -5.08 24.55 -0.81
N GLU A 193 -4.69 23.76 0.19
CA GLU A 193 -3.68 24.12 1.18
C GLU A 193 -2.51 23.12 1.18
N GLY A 194 -1.30 23.63 1.38
CA GLY A 194 -0.06 22.85 1.30
C GLY A 194 0.52 22.81 -0.12
N HIS A 195 1.66 22.15 -0.24
CA HIS A 195 2.36 21.96 -1.50
C HIS A 195 2.55 20.48 -1.74
N PHE A 196 2.01 19.98 -2.84
CA PHE A 196 2.02 18.57 -3.17
C PHE A 196 2.00 18.35 -4.67
N GLN A 197 2.53 17.21 -5.10
CA GLN A 197 2.59 16.81 -6.50
C GLN A 197 1.49 15.81 -6.86
N SER A 198 1.32 15.59 -8.16
CA SER A 198 0.47 14.52 -8.67
C SER A 198 0.89 13.17 -8.06
N GLN A 199 -0.11 12.40 -7.65
CA GLN A 199 -0.06 11.08 -7.00
C GLN A 199 0.41 11.08 -5.56
N GLU A 200 0.49 12.25 -4.92
CA GLU A 200 0.68 12.34 -3.47
C GLU A 200 -0.67 12.26 -2.73
N ALA A 201 -0.61 11.82 -1.48
CA ALA A 201 -1.79 11.73 -0.64
C ALA A 201 -2.15 13.10 -0.07
N VAL A 202 -3.43 13.44 -0.11
CA VAL A 202 -3.96 14.65 0.52
C VAL A 202 -5.22 14.32 1.31
N SER A 203 -5.45 15.11 2.35
CA SER A 203 -6.64 15.02 3.20
C SER A 203 -7.74 15.93 2.68
N PHE A 204 -8.98 15.45 2.72
CA PHE A 204 -10.16 16.19 2.30
C PHE A 204 -10.94 16.66 3.53
N TYR A 205 -11.19 17.96 3.59
CA TYR A 205 -11.89 18.61 4.70
C TYR A 205 -13.22 19.18 4.24
N ASN A 206 -14.23 19.14 5.12
CA ASN A 206 -15.46 19.89 4.92
C ASN A 206 -15.28 21.37 5.33
N ALA A 207 -16.29 22.20 5.07
CA ALA A 207 -16.30 23.61 5.48
C ALA A 207 -16.26 23.81 7.02
N ALA A 208 -16.58 22.77 7.81
CA ALA A 208 -16.48 22.80 9.26
C ALA A 208 -15.07 22.45 9.78
N GLY A 209 -14.13 22.08 8.91
CA GLY A 209 -12.75 21.73 9.26
C GLY A 209 -12.57 20.27 9.71
N GLU A 210 -13.55 19.40 9.44
CA GLU A 210 -13.47 17.97 9.75
C GLU A 210 -12.89 17.19 8.56
N GLU A 211 -11.99 16.25 8.83
CA GLU A 211 -11.41 15.37 7.81
C GLU A 211 -12.40 14.28 7.42
N ILE A 212 -12.88 14.33 6.17
CA ILE A 212 -13.91 13.40 5.66
C ILE A 212 -13.28 12.20 4.97
N ALA A 213 -12.17 12.43 4.26
CA ALA A 213 -11.58 11.44 3.40
C ALA A 213 -10.11 11.74 3.10
N ARG A 214 -9.38 10.75 2.58
CA ARG A 214 -8.03 10.87 2.04
C ARG A 214 -7.98 10.31 0.63
N GLY A 215 -7.10 10.83 -0.21
CA GLY A 215 -6.93 10.29 -1.55
C GLY A 215 -5.67 10.72 -2.26
N LEU A 216 -5.36 10.02 -3.35
CA LEU A 216 -4.25 10.37 -4.24
C LEU A 216 -4.73 11.32 -5.33
N VAL A 217 -4.13 12.50 -5.41
CA VAL A 217 -4.47 13.51 -6.40
C VAL A 217 -3.86 13.19 -7.76
N ASN A 218 -4.54 13.55 -8.85
CA ASN A 218 -3.99 13.42 -10.20
C ASN A 218 -3.22 14.68 -10.65
N TYR A 219 -3.36 15.78 -9.92
CA TYR A 219 -2.79 17.10 -10.23
C TYR A 219 -2.00 17.63 -9.04
N SER A 220 -1.01 18.47 -9.32
CA SER A 220 -0.25 19.19 -8.29
C SER A 220 -1.07 20.30 -7.63
N SER A 221 -0.63 20.81 -6.48
CA SER A 221 -1.28 21.92 -5.79
C SER A 221 -1.38 23.18 -6.66
N GLU A 222 -0.36 23.47 -7.48
CA GLU A 222 -0.34 24.64 -8.38
C GLU A 222 -1.36 24.52 -9.50
N GLU A 223 -1.51 23.31 -10.07
CA GLU A 223 -2.51 23.03 -11.09
C GLU A 223 -3.92 23.07 -10.49
N LEU A 224 -4.11 22.47 -9.30
CA LEU A 224 -5.40 22.50 -8.60
C LEU A 224 -5.84 23.92 -8.24
N GLN A 225 -4.93 24.81 -7.88
CA GLN A 225 -5.27 26.22 -7.66
C GLN A 225 -5.78 26.92 -8.93
N GLN A 226 -5.37 26.49 -10.12
CA GLN A 226 -5.83 27.05 -11.39
C GLN A 226 -7.18 26.46 -11.83
N ILE A 227 -7.44 25.19 -11.52
CA ILE A 227 -8.63 24.47 -11.97
C ILE A 227 -9.73 24.30 -10.90
N GLN A 228 -9.50 24.73 -9.65
CA GLN A 228 -10.52 24.66 -8.60
C GLN A 228 -11.80 25.40 -9.01
N GLY A 229 -12.95 24.76 -8.78
CA GLY A 229 -14.26 25.29 -9.19
C GLY A 229 -14.57 25.18 -10.70
N LYS A 230 -13.69 24.58 -11.51
CA LYS A 230 -13.90 24.40 -12.96
C LYS A 230 -14.54 23.07 -13.32
N GLN A 231 -15.25 23.03 -14.44
CA GLN A 231 -15.77 21.78 -15.00
C GLN A 231 -14.64 20.98 -15.67
N SER A 232 -14.79 19.64 -15.73
CA SER A 232 -13.74 18.75 -16.27
C SER A 232 -13.36 19.07 -17.71
N GLU A 233 -14.29 19.57 -18.52
CA GLU A 233 -14.06 19.98 -19.91
C GLU A 233 -13.15 21.23 -20.02
N GLU A 234 -13.16 22.09 -19.01
CA GLU A 234 -12.35 23.32 -18.99
C GLU A 234 -10.89 23.05 -18.60
N ILE A 235 -10.60 21.92 -17.94
CA ILE A 235 -9.26 21.59 -17.40
C ILE A 235 -8.20 21.61 -18.49
N ALA A 236 -8.48 20.97 -19.63
CA ALA A 236 -7.52 20.89 -20.73
C ALA A 236 -7.20 22.26 -21.35
N THR A 237 -8.16 23.18 -21.30
CA THR A 237 -8.00 24.55 -21.80
C THR A 237 -7.17 25.39 -20.84
N VAL A 238 -7.36 25.21 -19.52
CA VAL A 238 -6.65 25.97 -18.48
C VAL A 238 -5.20 25.49 -18.34
N LEU A 239 -4.98 24.18 -18.29
CA LEU A 239 -3.64 23.60 -18.09
C LEU A 239 -2.83 23.45 -19.39
N GLY A 240 -3.48 23.56 -20.55
CA GLY A 240 -2.83 23.44 -21.86
C GLY A 240 -2.49 22.01 -22.27
N TYR A 241 -2.99 21.00 -21.56
CA TYR A 241 -2.83 19.58 -21.89
C TYR A 241 -4.06 18.76 -21.47
N ALA A 242 -4.32 17.65 -22.17
CA ALA A 242 -5.39 16.72 -21.79
C ALA A 242 -4.95 15.86 -20.60
N GLY A 243 -5.50 16.15 -19.41
CA GLY A 243 -5.28 15.40 -18.17
C GLY A 243 -6.43 14.45 -17.81
N ALA A 244 -6.39 13.87 -16.61
CA ALA A 244 -7.46 13.04 -16.08
C ALA A 244 -8.71 13.87 -15.72
N GLU A 245 -9.91 13.44 -16.09
CA GLU A 245 -11.15 14.20 -15.83
C GLU A 245 -11.46 14.41 -14.34
N THR A 246 -10.94 13.51 -13.49
CA THR A 246 -11.13 13.54 -12.03
C THR A 246 -9.88 14.04 -11.33
N VAL A 247 -10.04 14.87 -10.31
CA VAL A 247 -8.94 15.27 -9.43
C VAL A 247 -8.47 14.08 -8.59
N VAL A 248 -9.40 13.32 -8.01
CA VAL A 248 -9.11 12.06 -7.32
C VAL A 248 -10.12 11.02 -7.80
N HIS A 249 -9.63 9.89 -8.30
CA HIS A 249 -10.51 8.79 -8.70
C HIS A 249 -11.08 8.07 -7.46
N ARG A 250 -12.33 7.59 -7.51
CA ARG A 250 -12.98 6.88 -6.40
C ARG A 250 -12.20 5.68 -5.84
N ASP A 251 -11.40 5.04 -6.70
CA ASP A 251 -10.58 3.87 -6.31
C ASP A 251 -9.30 4.28 -5.58
N ASN A 252 -8.94 5.56 -5.67
CA ASN A 252 -7.82 6.18 -4.94
C ASN A 252 -8.33 7.10 -3.82
N LEU A 253 -9.54 6.85 -3.33
CA LEU A 253 -10.20 7.63 -2.29
C LEU A 253 -10.68 6.73 -1.16
N VAL A 254 -10.57 7.23 0.06
CA VAL A 254 -10.93 6.54 1.29
C VAL A 254 -11.66 7.49 2.21
N ILE A 255 -12.78 7.05 2.77
CA ILE A 255 -13.52 7.82 3.77
C ILE A 255 -12.88 7.52 5.13
N THR A 256 -12.56 8.57 5.89
CA THR A 256 -11.90 8.48 7.20
C THR A 256 -12.85 8.68 8.37
N GLY A 257 -14.16 8.81 8.09
CA GLY A 257 -15.25 8.93 9.06
C GLY A 257 -16.08 7.67 9.20
#